data_AF-A0A538S320-F1
#
_entry.id   AF-A0A538S320-F1
#
_cell.length_a   1.000
_cell.length_b   1.000
_cell.length_c   1.000
_cell.angle_alpha   90.00
_cell.angle_beta   90.00
_cell.angle_gamma   90.00
#
_symmetry.space_group_name_H-M   'P 1'
#
loop_
_entity.id
_entity.type
_entity.pdbx_description
1 polymer ?
#
loop_
_entity_poly.entity_id
_entity_poly.type
_entity_poly.pdbx_seq_one_letter_code
_entity_poly.pdbx_strand_id
1 'polypeptide(L)'
;NWVRHDKGKGGQGYDSHRDHLHWCKTELLPPTDAAFAALLEDLADRGLLNETLVVMMGEFGRTPRFNKQGGRDHWPQCFSVVLAGGG
;
A
#
# COMPACT_ATOMS: atom_id res chain seq x y z
N ASN A 1 -9.40 -1.47 3.47
CA ASN A 1 -9.27 -1.19 4.92
C ASN A 1 -9.50 -2.41 5.81
N TRP A 2 -9.05 -3.61 5.42
CA TRP A 2 -9.52 -4.88 5.99
C TRP A 2 -8.65 -5.51 7.07
N VAL A 3 -7.86 -4.70 7.80
CA VAL A 3 -7.15 -5.18 8.97
C VAL A 3 -7.38 -4.21 10.12
N ARG A 4 -8.27 -4.59 11.03
CA ARG A 4 -8.39 -3.96 12.35
C ARG A 4 -7.58 -4.81 13.32
N HIS A 5 -6.30 -4.50 13.48
CA HIS A 5 -5.54 -4.97 14.64
C HIS A 5 -5.97 -4.13 15.85
N ASP A 6 -6.97 -4.66 16.53
CA ASP A 6 -7.82 -4.08 17.56
C ASP A 6 -7.13 -3.87 18.92
N LYS A 7 -5.80 -3.66 18.98
CA LYS A 7 -5.10 -3.39 20.27
C LYS A 7 -4.03 -2.29 20.25
N GLY A 8 -3.85 -1.56 19.14
CA GLY A 8 -2.86 -0.47 19.03
C GLY A 8 -3.46 0.94 19.13
N LYS A 9 -2.85 1.85 19.91
CA LYS A 9 -3.25 3.27 20.08
C LYS A 9 -2.95 4.16 18.86
N GLY A 10 -3.09 3.71 17.61
CA GLY A 10 -2.88 4.61 16.47
C GLY A 10 -2.96 4.04 15.06
N GLY A 11 -3.97 4.50 14.31
CA GLY A 11 -4.02 4.45 12.85
C GLY A 11 -4.95 3.37 12.28
N GLN A 12 -5.89 3.76 11.40
CA GLN A 12 -6.73 2.83 10.66
C GLN A 12 -5.94 2.26 9.47
N GLY A 13 -5.09 1.26 9.69
CA GLY A 13 -4.33 0.57 8.63
C GLY A 13 -3.41 1.50 7.81
N TYR A 14 -3.67 1.62 6.50
CA TYR A 14 -2.92 2.49 5.59
C TYR A 14 -3.08 4.00 5.88
N ASP A 15 -4.03 4.37 6.74
CA ASP A 15 -4.19 5.71 7.29
C ASP A 15 -3.43 5.88 8.62
N SER A 16 -2.13 5.55 8.60
CA SER A 16 -1.27 5.58 9.79
C SER A 16 -0.68 6.97 10.02
N HIS A 17 -1.34 7.72 10.91
CA HIS A 17 -0.83 8.98 11.46
C HIS A 17 0.11 8.79 12.66
N ARG A 18 0.49 7.55 12.96
CA ARG A 18 1.39 7.16 14.08
C ARG A 18 2.15 5.89 13.71
N ASP A 19 3.40 5.76 14.18
CA ASP A 19 4.23 4.55 14.10
C ASP A 19 4.29 3.89 12.70
N HIS A 20 4.22 4.69 11.63
CA HIS A 20 3.93 4.24 10.26
C HIS A 20 4.87 3.13 9.78
N LEU A 21 6.18 3.27 10.01
CA LEU A 21 7.16 2.29 9.55
C LEU A 21 7.05 0.94 10.24
N HIS A 22 6.66 0.91 11.51
CA HIS A 22 6.45 -0.34 12.25
C HIS A 22 5.29 -1.11 11.62
N TRP A 23 4.14 -0.44 11.47
CA TRP A 23 2.95 -1.02 10.84
C TRP A 23 3.21 -1.46 9.40
N CYS A 24 3.89 -0.63 8.60
CA CYS A 24 4.30 -1.01 7.25
C CYS A 24 5.08 -2.32 7.25
N LYS A 25 6.04 -2.48 8.17
CA LYS A 25 6.91 -3.65 8.21
C LYS A 25 6.19 -4.90 8.73
N THR A 26 5.36 -4.79 9.75
CA THR A 26 4.81 -5.96 10.44
C THR A 26 3.44 -6.38 9.94
N GLU A 27 2.58 -5.43 9.56
CA GLU A 27 1.17 -5.72 9.26
C GLU A 27 0.73 -5.37 7.84
N LEU A 28 1.25 -4.28 7.26
CA LEU A 28 0.67 -3.73 6.02
C LEU A 28 1.39 -4.23 4.76
N LEU A 29 2.70 -4.04 4.66
CA LEU A 29 3.44 -4.38 3.45
C LEU A 29 3.55 -5.89 3.20
N PRO A 30 3.78 -6.77 4.21
CA PRO A 30 3.89 -8.20 3.94
C PRO A 30 2.68 -8.82 3.20
N PRO A 31 1.42 -8.61 3.65
CA PRO A 31 0.28 -9.17 2.92
C PRO A 31 0.03 -8.46 1.58
N THR A 32 0.32 -7.16 1.47
CA THR A 32 0.13 -6.43 0.20
C THR A 32 1.16 -6.84 -0.85
N ASP A 33 2.42 -7.03 -0.47
CA ASP A 33 3.48 -7.53 -1.33
C ASP A 33 3.13 -8.94 -1.85
N ALA A 34 2.75 -9.85 -0.95
CA ALA A 34 2.34 -11.21 -1.31
C ALA A 34 1.14 -11.23 -2.26
N ALA A 35 0.10 -10.42 -1.98
CA ALA A 35 -1.09 -10.36 -2.82
C ALA A 35 -0.82 -9.75 -4.20
N PHE A 36 0.00 -8.70 -4.25
CA PHE A 36 0.35 -8.03 -5.51
C PHE A 36 1.23 -8.93 -6.39
N ALA A 37 2.25 -9.56 -5.81
CA ALA A 37 3.12 -10.51 -6.51
C ALA A 37 2.31 -11.69 -7.07
N ALA A 38 1.48 -12.33 -6.24
CA ALA A 38 0.65 -13.46 -6.66
C ALA A 38 -0.30 -13.09 -7.81
N LEU A 39 -0.91 -11.89 -7.77
CA LEU A 39 -1.76 -11.42 -8.86
C LEU A 39 -0.97 -11.28 -10.19
N LEU A 40 0.23 -10.72 -10.14
CA LEU A 40 1.06 -10.57 -11.34
C LEU A 40 1.53 -11.90 -11.90
N GLU A 41 1.95 -12.82 -11.03
CA GLU A 41 2.33 -14.19 -11.39
C GLU A 41 1.16 -14.94 -12.03
N ASP A 42 -0.02 -14.91 -11.40
CA ASP A 42 -1.22 -15.56 -11.93
C ASP A 42 -1.63 -15.01 -13.31
N LEU A 43 -1.50 -13.70 -13.53
CA LEU A 43 -1.77 -13.08 -14.82
C LEU A 43 -0.72 -13.48 -15.87
N ALA A 44 0.55 -13.57 -15.48
CA ALA A 44 1.63 -14.00 -16.36
C ALA A 44 1.46 -15.47 -16.79
N ASP A 45 1.22 -16.37 -15.84
CA ASP A 45 1.05 -17.80 -16.07
C ASP A 45 -0.14 -18.12 -16.98
N ARG A 46 -1.18 -17.27 -16.94
CA ARG A 46 -2.36 -17.38 -17.80
C ARG A 46 -2.21 -16.69 -19.15
N GLY A 47 -1.07 -16.05 -19.42
CA GLY A 47 -0.82 -15.28 -20.64
C GLY A 47 -1.64 -13.98 -20.74
N LEU A 48 -2.22 -13.51 -19.63
CA LEU A 48 -3.12 -12.35 -19.57
C LEU A 48 -2.40 -11.04 -19.25
N LEU A 49 -1.18 -11.11 -18.68
CA LEU A 49 -0.48 -9.91 -18.20
C LEU A 49 -0.18 -8.91 -19.34
N ASN A 50 0.09 -9.41 -20.56
CA ASN A 50 0.39 -8.54 -21.71
C ASN A 50 -0.83 -7.72 -22.17
N GLU A 51 -2.05 -8.18 -21.92
CA GLU A 51 -3.29 -7.47 -22.27
C GLU A 51 -3.97 -6.79 -21.06
N THR A 52 -3.38 -6.92 -19.87
CA THR A 52 -3.95 -6.42 -18.61
C THR A 52 -3.02 -5.40 -17.97
N LEU A 53 -3.45 -4.14 -17.88
CA LEU A 53 -2.78 -3.13 -17.06
C LEU A 53 -3.25 -3.25 -15.61
N VAL A 54 -2.35 -3.62 -14.71
CA VAL A 54 -2.56 -3.62 -13.27
C VAL A 54 -2.11 -2.27 -12.70
N VAL A 55 -3.01 -1.60 -11.98
CA VAL A 55 -2.74 -0.32 -11.31
C VAL A 55 -2.89 -0.50 -9.80
N MET A 56 -1.82 -0.24 -9.06
CA MET A 56 -1.86 -0.17 -7.59
C MET A 56 -1.61 1.26 -7.14
N MET A 57 -2.61 1.85 -6.48
CA MET A 57 -2.57 3.22 -5.98
C MET A 57 -3.26 3.33 -4.62
N GLY A 58 -2.82 4.31 -3.82
CA GLY A 58 -3.53 4.73 -2.61
C GLY A 58 -4.61 5.77 -2.90
N GLU A 59 -5.52 5.98 -1.95
CA GLU A 59 -6.61 6.97 -2.07
C GLU A 59 -6.10 8.43 -1.98
N PHE A 60 -5.07 8.67 -1.18
CA PHE A 60 -4.48 10.00 -0.96
C PHE A 60 -2.95 9.93 -0.89
N GLY A 61 -2.31 11.04 -1.25
CA GLY A 61 -0.88 11.25 -1.02
C GLY A 61 -0.53 11.39 0.47
N ARG A 62 0.76 11.22 0.79
CA ARG A 62 1.27 11.25 2.17
C ARG A 62 2.44 12.20 2.31
N THR A 63 2.51 12.95 3.41
CA THR A 63 3.57 13.94 3.65
C THR A 63 4.95 13.33 3.41
N PRO A 64 5.90 14.00 2.72
CA PRO A 64 7.24 13.46 2.49
C PRO A 64 8.12 13.43 3.75
N ARG A 65 7.54 13.74 4.91
CA ARG A 65 8.17 13.78 6.24
C ARG A 65 7.25 13.12 7.25
N PHE A 66 7.85 12.58 8.31
CA PHE A 66 7.10 12.06 9.45
C PHE A 66 6.61 13.19 10.37
N ASN A 67 5.42 13.00 10.94
CA ASN A 67 4.88 13.86 11.98
C ASN A 67 5.52 13.52 13.36
N LYS A 68 5.19 14.29 14.40
CA LYS A 68 5.76 14.10 15.76
C LYS A 68 5.47 12.72 16.39
N GLN A 69 4.51 11.98 15.83
CA GLN A 69 4.09 10.66 16.31
C GLN A 69 4.64 9.53 15.40
N GLY A 70 5.56 9.84 14.49
CA GLY A 70 6.12 8.84 13.56
C GLY A 70 5.16 8.40 12.46
N GLY A 71 4.07 9.14 12.22
CA GLY A 71 3.12 8.90 11.14
C GLY A 71 3.37 9.73 9.88
N ARG A 72 2.56 9.51 8.83
CA ARG A 72 2.51 10.39 7.65
C ARG A 72 1.09 10.93 7.45
N ASP A 73 0.99 12.26 7.33
CA ASP A 73 -0.30 12.95 7.22
C ASP A 73 -0.78 13.02 5.76
N HIS A 74 -2.04 13.43 5.56
CA HIS A 74 -2.63 13.59 4.23
C HIS A 74 -1.90 14.70 3.45
N TRP A 75 -1.59 14.43 2.18
CA TRP A 75 -0.79 15.32 1.35
C TRP A 75 -1.22 15.26 -0.12
N PRO A 76 -2.16 16.09 -0.57
CA PRO A 76 -2.72 16.01 -1.93
C PRO A 76 -1.71 16.38 -3.03
N GLN A 77 -0.58 17.00 -2.69
CA GLN A 77 0.38 17.51 -3.66
C GLN A 77 1.24 16.41 -4.30
N CYS A 78 1.30 15.20 -3.72
CA CYS A 78 2.13 14.13 -4.26
C CYS A 78 1.63 12.74 -3.84
N PHE A 79 1.50 11.85 -4.81
CA PHE A 79 1.18 10.43 -4.62
C PHE A 79 2.07 9.55 -5.51
N SER A 80 2.12 8.26 -5.20
CA SER A 80 2.82 7.25 -5.98
C SER A 80 1.82 6.25 -6.54
N VAL A 81 2.09 5.76 -7.74
CA VAL A 81 1.31 4.70 -8.42
C VAL A 81 2.30 3.66 -8.92
N VAL A 82 1.93 2.39 -8.80
CA VAL A 82 2.62 1.28 -9.46
C VAL A 82 1.78 0.84 -10.66
N LEU A 83 2.45 0.65 -11.80
CA LEU A 83 1.87 0.14 -13.04
C LEU A 83 2.62 -1.13 -13.45
N ALA A 84 1.90 -2.17 -13.84
CA ALA A 84 2.47 -3.43 -14.32
C ALA A 84 1.58 -4.07 -15.41
N GLY A 85 2.18 -4.80 -16.35
CA GLY A 85 1.48 -5.41 -17.48
C GLY A 85 1.04 -4.41 -18.56
N GLY A 86 0.22 -4.88 -19.50
CA GLY A 86 -0.35 -4.06 -20.58
C GLY A 86 0.57 -3.78 -21.78
N GLY A 87 1.63 -4.57 -21.98
CA GLY A 87 2.53 -4.50 -23.15
C GLY A 87 3.65 -5.52 -23.12
#